data_AF-A0A965UI86-F1
#
_entry.id   AF-A0A965UI86-F1
#
_cell.length_a   1.000
_cell.length_b   1.000
_cell.length_c   1.000
_cell.angle_alpha   90.00
_cell.angle_beta   90.00
_cell.angle_gamma   90.00
#
_symmetry.space_group_name_H-M   'P 1'
#
loop_
_entity.id
_entity.type
_entity.pdbx_description
1 polymer ?
#
loop_
_entity_poly.entity_id
_entity_poly.type
_entity_poly.pdbx_seq_one_letter_code
_entity_poly.pdbx_strand_id
1 'polypeptide(L)'
;MKTKNILIEIIDQLENYENACIANNSEISTSDFLEFLYLQDQLSEKNSKRQALSGGHDDWRLDTSTKAEMNTDISILVVLLYRYAKGYIKKALASSDLKNGDDFSFLITLMTHESLTKIELTKLLVMEKTSGNEIINRLVNHGFIEQMPDKDDRRSIRIRITDFGRSEVIKILPEMQLVSRIVTGNLNQNEIRTLSYLLRKLDDYHNDIFLNKKEFGLKEVLASQNSG
;
A
#
# COMPACT_ATOMS: atom_id res chain seq x y z
N MET A 1 29.43 14.98 18.24
CA MET A 1 27.96 15.07 18.10
C MET A 1 27.59 14.64 16.70
N LYS A 2 26.58 13.78 16.51
CA LYS A 2 26.18 13.24 15.19
C LYS A 2 25.97 14.33 14.12
N THR A 3 25.45 15.50 14.53
CA THR A 3 25.23 16.66 13.67
C THR A 3 26.50 17.26 13.07
N LYS A 4 27.65 17.16 13.76
CA LYS A 4 28.94 17.65 13.24
C LYS A 4 29.45 16.77 12.09
N ASN A 5 29.15 15.48 12.11
CA ASN A 5 29.57 14.55 11.06
C ASN A 5 28.83 14.80 9.75
N ILE A 6 27.55 15.20 9.82
CA ILE A 6 26.77 15.59 8.63
C ILE A 6 27.41 16.79 7.94
N LEU A 7 27.89 17.78 8.70
CA LEU A 7 28.57 18.95 8.12
C LEU A 7 29.88 18.56 7.45
N ILE A 8 30.64 17.62 8.03
CA ILE A 8 31.88 17.11 7.42
C ILE A 8 31.55 16.38 6.11
N GLU A 9 30.54 15.53 6.11
CA GLU A 9 30.10 14.80 4.92
C GLU A 9 29.65 15.74 3.79
N ILE A 10 28.88 16.80 4.10
CA ILE A 10 28.47 17.79 3.10
C ILE A 10 29.68 18.53 2.53
N ILE A 11 30.68 18.85 3.35
CA ILE A 11 31.93 19.49 2.91
C ILE A 11 32.69 18.55 1.97
N ASP A 12 32.83 17.27 2.33
CA ASP A 12 33.49 16.26 1.49
C ASP A 12 32.78 16.13 0.12
N GLN A 13 31.44 16.17 0.10
CA GLN A 13 30.69 16.15 -1.17
C GLN A 13 30.84 17.43 -1.98
N LEU A 14 30.95 18.58 -1.34
CA LEU A 14 31.21 19.85 -2.02
C LEU A 14 32.58 19.85 -2.69
N GLU A 15 33.60 19.30 -2.02
CA GLU A 15 34.94 19.13 -2.60
C GLU A 15 34.92 18.18 -3.81
N ASN A 16 34.15 17.08 -3.74
CA ASN A 16 33.98 16.17 -4.89
C ASN A 16 33.30 16.86 -6.08
N TYR A 17 32.26 17.64 -5.82
CA TYR A 17 31.56 18.43 -6.82
C TYR A 17 32.48 19.48 -7.47
N GLU A 18 33.24 20.22 -6.66
CA GLU A 18 34.20 21.22 -7.14
C GLU A 18 35.25 20.60 -8.07
N ASN A 19 35.82 19.45 -7.68
CA ASN A 19 36.76 18.71 -8.52
C ASN A 19 36.14 18.26 -9.86
N ALA A 20 34.85 17.84 -9.85
CA ALA A 20 34.14 17.47 -11.06
C ALA A 20 33.86 18.67 -11.99
N CYS A 21 33.56 19.84 -11.44
CA CYS A 21 33.40 21.08 -12.20
C CYS A 21 34.74 21.54 -12.81
N ILE A 22 35.84 21.46 -12.06
CA ILE A 22 37.19 21.79 -12.54
C ILE A 22 37.58 20.90 -13.73
N ALA A 23 37.34 19.59 -13.63
CA ALA A 23 37.65 18.65 -14.71
C ALA A 23 36.87 18.93 -16.00
N ASN A 24 35.64 19.45 -15.88
CA ASN A 24 34.74 19.73 -17.01
C ASN A 24 34.71 21.21 -17.42
N ASN A 25 35.58 22.05 -16.84
CA ASN A 25 35.63 23.50 -17.05
C ASN A 25 34.24 24.18 -16.92
N SER A 26 33.47 23.74 -15.92
CA SER A 26 32.10 24.19 -15.64
C SER A 26 32.07 25.16 -14.46
N GLU A 27 31.12 26.09 -14.46
CA GLU A 27 30.92 27.00 -13.32
C GLU A 27 30.36 26.25 -12.10
N ILE A 28 30.72 26.73 -10.91
CA ILE A 28 30.25 26.18 -9.63
C ILE A 28 28.98 26.92 -9.23
N SER A 29 27.87 26.19 -9.05
CA SER A 29 26.61 26.79 -8.61
C SER A 29 25.93 25.95 -7.53
N THR A 30 25.18 26.61 -6.66
CA THR A 30 24.43 25.91 -5.60
C THR A 30 23.34 25.01 -6.17
N SER A 31 22.71 25.40 -7.29
CA SER A 31 21.67 24.60 -7.94
C SER A 31 22.24 23.30 -8.52
N ASP A 32 23.40 23.41 -9.19
CA ASP A 32 24.08 22.27 -9.80
C ASP A 32 24.74 21.39 -8.72
N PHE A 33 25.14 21.96 -7.57
CA PHE A 33 25.57 21.18 -6.42
C PHE A 33 24.43 20.35 -5.83
N LEU A 34 23.22 20.92 -5.71
CA LEU A 34 22.04 20.17 -5.27
C LEU A 34 21.69 19.06 -6.28
N GLU A 35 21.82 19.34 -7.58
CA GLU A 35 21.67 18.34 -8.62
C GLU A 35 22.76 17.25 -8.54
N PHE A 36 24.01 17.62 -8.30
CA PHE A 36 25.12 16.69 -8.10
C PHE A 36 24.90 15.77 -6.89
N LEU A 37 24.50 16.33 -5.74
CA LEU A 37 24.16 15.55 -4.55
C LEU A 37 22.99 14.61 -4.82
N TYR A 38 21.96 15.10 -5.52
CA TYR A 38 20.82 14.28 -5.91
C TYR A 38 21.24 13.14 -6.83
N LEU A 39 22.09 13.40 -7.84
CA LEU A 39 22.59 12.38 -8.76
C LEU A 39 23.54 11.38 -8.08
N GLN A 40 24.34 11.82 -7.12
CA GLN A 40 25.25 10.95 -6.36
C GLN A 40 24.49 10.06 -5.35
N ASP A 41 23.42 10.59 -4.75
CA ASP A 41 22.47 9.82 -3.95
C ASP A 41 21.70 8.82 -4.83
N GLN A 42 21.33 9.19 -6.07
CA GLN A 42 20.76 8.26 -7.05
C GLN A 42 21.76 7.17 -7.47
N LEU A 43 23.05 7.47 -7.63
CA LEU A 43 24.11 6.47 -7.87
C LEU A 43 24.39 5.57 -6.64
N SER A 44 23.83 5.90 -5.46
CA SER A 44 23.71 4.98 -4.32
C SER A 44 22.60 3.94 -4.48
N GLU A 45 22.09 3.77 -5.72
CA GLU A 45 21.27 2.70 -6.31
C GLU A 45 21.61 1.25 -5.89
N LYS A 46 22.60 1.02 -5.02
CA LYS A 46 22.93 -0.26 -4.38
C LYS A 46 21.88 -0.79 -3.40
N ASN A 47 20.74 -0.11 -3.20
CA ASN A 47 19.75 -0.47 -2.17
C ASN A 47 18.32 -0.67 -2.69
N SER A 48 18.07 -0.78 -4.00
CA SER A 48 16.72 -1.13 -4.45
C SER A 48 16.36 -2.55 -3.98
N LYS A 49 15.12 -2.73 -3.51
CA LYS A 49 14.64 -4.03 -3.07
C LYS A 49 14.68 -5.05 -4.20
N ARG A 50 14.46 -4.60 -5.43
CA ARG A 50 14.65 -5.41 -6.64
C ARG A 50 16.06 -6.00 -6.72
N GLN A 51 17.11 -5.17 -6.65
CA GLN A 51 18.49 -5.65 -6.73
C GLN A 51 18.80 -6.63 -5.60
N ALA A 52 18.31 -6.36 -4.39
CA ALA A 52 18.48 -7.25 -3.23
C ALA A 52 17.78 -8.62 -3.40
N LEU A 53 16.75 -8.73 -4.24
CA LEU A 53 16.06 -9.98 -4.56
C LEU A 53 16.62 -10.68 -5.81
N SER A 54 17.36 -9.96 -6.65
CA SER A 54 17.87 -10.50 -7.91
C SER A 54 18.87 -11.62 -7.66
N GLY A 55 18.73 -12.71 -8.42
CA GLY A 55 19.70 -13.80 -8.47
C GLY A 55 20.83 -13.56 -9.48
N GLY A 56 20.97 -12.33 -10.01
CA GLY A 56 22.01 -11.95 -10.97
C GLY A 56 21.75 -12.39 -12.42
N HIS A 57 20.58 -12.99 -12.71
CA HIS A 57 20.21 -13.47 -14.05
C HIS A 57 19.07 -12.61 -14.61
N ASP A 58 19.40 -11.36 -14.93
CA ASP A 58 18.45 -10.31 -15.26
C ASP A 58 18.45 -9.94 -16.77
N ASP A 59 19.01 -10.79 -17.63
CA ASP A 59 19.19 -10.51 -19.07
C ASP A 59 17.86 -10.36 -19.85
N TRP A 60 16.75 -10.79 -19.27
CA TRP A 60 15.40 -10.67 -19.83
C TRP A 60 14.80 -9.26 -19.68
N ARG A 61 15.47 -8.34 -18.99
CA ARG A 61 14.97 -6.98 -18.75
C ARG A 61 14.82 -6.21 -20.07
N LEU A 62 13.62 -5.67 -20.27
CA LEU A 62 13.28 -4.90 -21.48
C LEU A 62 13.49 -3.38 -21.29
N ASP A 63 13.21 -2.86 -20.09
CA ASP A 63 13.38 -1.45 -19.75
C ASP A 63 14.24 -1.34 -18.49
N THR A 64 15.38 -0.64 -18.62
CA THR A 64 16.35 -0.40 -17.55
C THR A 64 16.52 1.09 -17.27
N SER A 65 15.54 1.92 -17.68
CA SER A 65 15.54 3.33 -17.31
C SER A 65 15.33 3.50 -15.81
N THR A 66 15.94 4.52 -15.21
CA THR A 66 15.83 4.82 -13.77
C THR A 66 14.37 4.88 -13.32
N LYS A 67 13.48 5.50 -14.13
CA LYS A 67 12.05 5.57 -13.83
C LYS A 67 11.39 4.18 -13.79
N ALA A 68 11.71 3.29 -14.73
CA ALA A 68 11.19 1.93 -14.72
C ALA A 68 11.70 1.12 -13.52
N GLU A 69 12.95 1.35 -13.11
CA GLU A 69 13.51 0.73 -11.91
C GLU A 69 12.78 1.17 -10.65
N MET A 70 12.58 2.48 -10.46
CA MET A 70 11.82 3.03 -9.32
C MET A 70 10.39 2.49 -9.26
N ASN A 71 9.70 2.45 -10.39
CA ASN A 71 8.34 1.90 -10.48
C ASN A 71 8.30 0.41 -10.10
N THR A 72 9.29 -0.36 -10.56
CA THR A 72 9.42 -1.78 -10.24
C THR A 72 9.67 -1.98 -8.75
N ASP A 73 10.54 -1.15 -8.16
CA ASP A 73 10.88 -1.24 -6.74
C ASP A 73 9.67 -0.98 -5.84
N ILE A 74 8.90 0.09 -6.14
CA ILE A 74 7.64 0.39 -5.46
C ILE A 74 6.67 -0.79 -5.57
N SER A 75 6.51 -1.35 -6.77
CA SER A 75 5.60 -2.49 -7.02
C SER A 75 5.99 -3.72 -6.18
N ILE A 76 7.29 -4.02 -6.09
CA ILE A 76 7.82 -5.09 -5.24
C ILE A 76 7.55 -4.80 -3.77
N LEU A 77 7.85 -3.59 -3.31
CA LEU A 77 7.67 -3.18 -1.92
C LEU A 77 6.21 -3.27 -1.48
N VAL A 78 5.25 -2.84 -2.31
CA VAL A 78 3.81 -2.99 -2.03
C VAL A 78 3.45 -4.45 -1.77
N VAL A 79 3.91 -5.37 -2.62
CA VAL A 79 3.65 -6.81 -2.46
C VAL A 79 4.29 -7.37 -1.20
N LEU A 80 5.54 -7.01 -0.91
CA LEU A 80 6.24 -7.48 0.29
C LEU A 80 5.60 -6.96 1.58
N LEU A 81 5.27 -5.67 1.62
CA LEU A 81 4.59 -5.04 2.76
C LEU A 81 3.24 -5.69 3.03
N TYR A 82 2.45 -5.98 1.97
CA TYR A 82 1.22 -6.76 2.11
C TYR A 82 1.48 -8.16 2.71
N ARG A 83 2.52 -8.88 2.25
CA ARG A 83 2.86 -10.21 2.78
C ARG A 83 3.29 -10.15 4.25
N TYR A 84 4.07 -9.15 4.64
CA TYR A 84 4.44 -8.94 6.04
C TYR A 84 3.20 -8.63 6.90
N ALA A 85 2.36 -7.68 6.46
CA ALA A 85 1.11 -7.33 7.14
C ALA A 85 0.20 -8.55 7.31
N LYS A 86 0.02 -9.36 6.26
CA LYS A 86 -0.75 -10.62 6.31
C LYS A 86 -0.20 -11.60 7.34
N GLY A 87 1.12 -11.68 7.48
CA GLY A 87 1.78 -12.49 8.52
C GLY A 87 1.45 -12.02 9.93
N TYR A 88 1.47 -10.71 10.19
CA TYR A 88 1.11 -10.14 11.48
C TYR A 88 -0.39 -10.29 11.79
N ILE A 89 -1.26 -10.06 10.81
CA ILE A 89 -2.71 -10.27 10.94
C ILE A 89 -3.00 -11.72 11.32
N LYS A 90 -2.34 -12.69 10.67
CA LYS A 90 -2.48 -14.11 11.03
C LYS A 90 -2.12 -14.39 12.49
N LYS A 91 -1.12 -13.69 13.05
CA LYS A 91 -0.77 -13.81 14.47
C LYS A 91 -1.83 -13.19 15.37
N ALA A 92 -2.32 -12.00 15.03
CA ALA A 92 -3.38 -11.31 15.77
C ALA A 92 -4.69 -12.11 15.81
N LEU A 93 -4.98 -12.87 14.76
CA LEU A 93 -6.18 -13.71 14.66
C LEU A 93 -6.00 -15.13 15.25
N ALA A 94 -4.85 -15.46 15.84
CA ALA A 94 -4.57 -16.82 16.31
C ALA A 94 -5.56 -17.33 17.37
N SER A 95 -6.15 -16.44 18.17
CA SER A 95 -7.18 -16.72 19.18
C SER A 95 -8.60 -16.36 18.72
N SER A 96 -8.77 -16.08 17.44
CA SER A 96 -10.03 -15.67 16.83
C SER A 96 -10.66 -16.79 16.04
N ASP A 97 -11.99 -16.76 15.95
CA ASP A 97 -12.75 -17.62 15.06
C ASP A 97 -12.76 -17.09 13.60
N LEU A 98 -12.18 -15.92 13.35
CA LEU A 98 -12.01 -15.36 12.02
C LEU A 98 -10.88 -16.04 11.24
N LYS A 99 -11.11 -16.35 9.97
CA LYS A 99 -10.14 -17.11 9.15
C LYS A 99 -8.93 -16.28 8.76
N ASN A 100 -9.14 -15.01 8.41
CA ASN A 100 -8.09 -14.14 7.85
C ASN A 100 -8.47 -12.65 7.98
N GLY A 101 -7.57 -11.79 7.48
CA GLY A 101 -7.79 -10.35 7.49
C GLY A 101 -9.00 -9.88 6.68
N ASP A 102 -9.43 -10.62 5.66
CA ASP A 102 -10.60 -10.22 4.87
C ASP A 102 -11.89 -10.41 5.69
N ASP A 103 -12.00 -11.50 6.45
CA ASP A 103 -13.09 -11.71 7.41
C ASP A 103 -13.18 -10.54 8.40
N PHE A 104 -12.03 -10.14 8.96
CA PHE A 104 -11.95 -8.99 9.85
C PHE A 104 -12.37 -7.69 9.14
N SER A 105 -11.87 -7.42 7.93
CA SER A 105 -12.21 -6.24 7.14
C SER A 105 -13.72 -6.13 6.88
N PHE A 106 -14.39 -7.24 6.55
CA PHE A 106 -15.84 -7.27 6.38
C PHE A 106 -16.58 -6.89 7.66
N LEU A 107 -16.19 -7.49 8.80
CA LEU A 107 -16.86 -7.25 10.07
C LEU A 107 -16.61 -5.84 10.60
N ILE A 108 -15.36 -5.35 10.56
CA ILE A 108 -15.04 -4.00 11.04
C ILE A 108 -15.71 -2.91 10.19
N THR A 109 -15.89 -3.12 8.88
CA THR A 109 -16.70 -2.21 8.04
C THR A 109 -18.18 -2.29 8.40
N LEU A 110 -18.74 -3.48 8.64
CA LEU A 110 -20.13 -3.61 9.07
C LEU A 110 -20.39 -3.06 10.48
N MET A 111 -19.36 -2.91 11.33
CA MET A 111 -19.49 -2.22 12.62
C MET A 111 -19.87 -0.74 12.46
N THR A 112 -19.51 -0.10 11.35
CA THR A 112 -19.72 1.34 11.10
C THR A 112 -21.00 1.66 10.33
N HIS A 113 -21.82 0.65 10.03
CA HIS A 113 -23.06 0.79 9.28
C HIS A 113 -24.20 0.02 9.95
N GLU A 114 -25.44 0.48 9.78
CA GLU A 114 -26.61 -0.28 10.23
C GLU A 114 -26.76 -1.57 9.41
N SER A 115 -26.63 -1.45 8.08
CA SER A 115 -26.59 -2.57 7.14
C SER A 115 -26.08 -2.10 5.77
N LEU A 116 -25.55 -3.01 4.97
CA LEU A 116 -25.10 -2.77 3.59
C LEU A 116 -25.62 -3.87 2.66
N THR A 117 -25.86 -3.56 1.40
CA THR A 117 -26.00 -4.58 0.37
C THR A 117 -24.68 -5.30 0.12
N LYS A 118 -24.72 -6.50 -0.45
CA LYS A 118 -23.51 -7.25 -0.85
C LYS A 118 -22.60 -6.42 -1.75
N ILE A 119 -23.19 -5.71 -2.71
CA ILE A 119 -22.47 -4.92 -3.70
C ILE A 119 -21.77 -3.74 -3.03
N GLU A 120 -22.46 -2.99 -2.18
CA GLU A 120 -21.87 -1.88 -1.43
C GLU A 120 -20.67 -2.34 -0.59
N LEU A 121 -20.84 -3.42 0.18
CA LEU A 121 -19.77 -3.95 1.02
C LEU A 121 -18.55 -4.38 0.20
N THR A 122 -18.76 -5.10 -0.92
CA THR A 122 -17.65 -5.51 -1.79
C THR A 122 -16.96 -4.33 -2.47
N LYS A 123 -17.69 -3.27 -2.84
CA LYS A 123 -17.11 -2.07 -3.44
C LYS A 123 -16.28 -1.28 -2.43
N LEU A 124 -16.78 -1.10 -1.21
CA LEU A 124 -16.04 -0.43 -0.12
C LEU A 124 -14.71 -1.11 0.19
N LEU A 125 -14.64 -2.43 0.04
CA LEU A 125 -13.47 -3.24 0.35
C LEU A 125 -12.61 -3.60 -0.87
N VAL A 126 -12.93 -3.04 -2.06
CA VAL A 126 -12.21 -3.31 -3.32
C VAL A 126 -12.10 -4.83 -3.58
N MET A 127 -13.22 -5.54 -3.37
CA MET A 127 -13.30 -6.99 -3.48
C MET A 127 -14.09 -7.42 -4.71
N GLU A 128 -13.54 -8.40 -5.42
CA GLU A 128 -14.21 -9.07 -6.52
C GLU A 128 -15.49 -9.77 -6.06
N LYS A 129 -16.52 -9.79 -6.92
CA LYS A 129 -17.86 -10.29 -6.58
C LYS A 129 -17.83 -11.74 -6.11
N THR A 130 -17.01 -12.60 -6.71
CA THR A 130 -16.89 -14.01 -6.35
C THR A 130 -16.27 -14.16 -4.95
N SER A 131 -15.09 -13.59 -4.74
CA SER A 131 -14.38 -13.59 -3.46
C SER A 131 -15.21 -12.98 -2.33
N GLY A 132 -15.87 -11.86 -2.60
CA GLY A 132 -16.75 -11.19 -1.63
C GLY A 132 -17.93 -12.07 -1.22
N ASN A 133 -18.58 -12.77 -2.16
CA ASN A 133 -19.66 -13.70 -1.84
C ASN A 133 -19.17 -14.90 -1.02
N GLU A 134 -17.97 -15.42 -1.28
CA GLU A 134 -17.39 -16.51 -0.49
C GLU A 134 -17.11 -16.09 0.96
N ILE A 135 -16.59 -14.87 1.17
CA ILE A 135 -16.38 -14.29 2.50
C ILE A 135 -17.73 -14.11 3.21
N ILE A 136 -18.71 -13.49 2.54
CA ILE A 136 -20.05 -13.29 3.09
C ILE A 136 -20.68 -14.61 3.51
N ASN A 137 -20.70 -15.61 2.63
CA ASN A 137 -21.31 -16.91 2.94
C ASN A 137 -20.61 -17.58 4.13
N ARG A 138 -19.27 -17.47 4.21
CA ARG A 138 -18.52 -17.96 5.37
C ARG A 138 -18.95 -17.24 6.65
N LEU A 139 -18.98 -15.90 6.66
CA LEU A 139 -19.36 -15.13 7.85
C LEU A 139 -20.81 -15.38 8.28
N VAL A 140 -21.73 -15.59 7.33
CA VAL A 140 -23.12 -15.99 7.61
C VAL A 140 -23.15 -17.36 8.28
N ASN A 141 -22.42 -18.34 7.73
CA ASN A 141 -22.39 -19.70 8.27
C ASN A 141 -21.80 -19.77 9.68
N HIS A 142 -20.91 -18.85 10.04
CA HIS A 142 -20.35 -18.74 11.40
C HIS A 142 -21.20 -17.85 12.32
N GLY A 143 -22.31 -17.27 11.83
CA GLY A 143 -23.21 -16.44 12.62
C GLY A 143 -22.67 -15.03 12.95
N PHE A 144 -21.59 -14.58 12.31
CA PHE A 144 -21.03 -13.25 12.53
C PHE A 144 -21.81 -12.14 11.82
N ILE A 145 -22.45 -12.48 10.70
CA ILE A 145 -23.33 -11.57 9.97
C ILE A 145 -24.63 -12.29 9.67
N GLU A 146 -25.69 -11.51 9.45
CA GLU A 146 -26.98 -12.01 9.01
C GLU A 146 -27.47 -11.29 7.76
N GLN A 147 -28.31 -11.98 7.00
CA GLN A 147 -28.91 -11.48 5.77
C GLN A 147 -30.39 -11.17 6.01
N MET A 148 -30.86 -10.05 5.47
CA MET A 148 -32.26 -9.66 5.51
C MET A 148 -32.72 -9.13 4.14
N PRO A 149 -34.01 -9.27 3.79
CA PRO A 149 -34.57 -8.61 2.63
C PRO A 149 -34.42 -7.10 2.77
N ASP A 150 -34.10 -6.41 1.68
CA ASP A 150 -34.15 -4.95 1.67
C ASP A 150 -35.62 -4.48 1.80
N LYS A 151 -35.83 -3.42 2.57
CA LYS A 151 -37.16 -2.86 2.86
C LYS A 151 -37.75 -2.17 1.62
N ASP A 152 -36.89 -1.60 0.78
CA ASP A 152 -37.27 -0.79 -0.38
C ASP A 152 -37.23 -1.62 -1.67
N ASP A 153 -36.33 -2.60 -1.77
CA ASP A 153 -36.27 -3.54 -2.88
C ASP A 153 -36.15 -5.00 -2.41
N ARG A 154 -37.26 -5.74 -2.38
CA ARG A 154 -37.27 -7.15 -1.96
C ARG A 154 -36.39 -8.09 -2.78
N ARG A 155 -35.87 -7.65 -3.94
CA ARG A 155 -34.90 -8.41 -4.76
C ARG A 155 -33.47 -8.24 -4.25
N SER A 156 -33.21 -7.23 -3.43
CA SER A 156 -31.92 -6.92 -2.83
C SER A 156 -31.82 -7.51 -1.42
N ILE A 157 -30.63 -8.02 -1.10
CA ILE A 157 -30.31 -8.60 0.21
C ILE A 157 -29.36 -7.65 0.93
N ARG A 158 -29.75 -7.22 2.12
CA ARG A 158 -28.90 -6.46 3.03
C ARG A 158 -28.21 -7.39 4.02
N ILE A 159 -27.03 -6.99 4.46
CA ILE A 159 -26.18 -7.67 5.42
C ILE A 159 -25.94 -6.72 6.58
N ARG A 160 -26.00 -7.24 7.80
CA ARG A 160 -25.49 -6.56 8.99
C ARG A 160 -24.70 -7.51 9.87
N ILE A 161 -23.86 -6.94 10.71
CA ILE A 161 -23.15 -7.68 11.76
C ILE A 161 -24.12 -8.05 12.89
N THR A 162 -24.00 -9.28 13.40
CA THR A 162 -24.74 -9.77 14.57
C THR A 162 -24.04 -9.35 15.86
N ASP A 163 -24.71 -9.43 17.01
CA ASP A 163 -24.07 -9.17 18.31
C ASP A 163 -22.88 -10.12 18.57
N PHE A 164 -22.98 -11.37 18.10
CA PHE A 164 -21.87 -12.32 18.13
C PHE A 164 -20.67 -11.82 17.31
N GLY A 165 -20.90 -11.40 16.06
CA GLY A 165 -19.86 -10.77 15.22
C GLY A 165 -19.25 -9.53 15.85
N ARG A 166 -20.06 -8.65 16.47
CA ARG A 166 -19.57 -7.47 17.17
C ARG A 166 -18.64 -7.84 18.31
N SER A 167 -19.01 -8.84 19.11
CA SER A 167 -18.20 -9.31 20.23
C SER A 167 -16.86 -9.88 19.79
N GLU A 168 -16.82 -10.62 18.68
CA GLU A 168 -15.59 -11.20 18.15
C GLU A 168 -14.65 -10.11 17.62
N VAL A 169 -15.18 -9.09 16.92
CA VAL A 169 -14.38 -7.92 16.51
C VAL A 169 -13.78 -7.21 17.72
N ILE A 170 -14.60 -6.89 18.73
CA ILE A 170 -14.15 -6.18 19.94
C ILE A 170 -13.02 -6.95 20.65
N LYS A 171 -13.14 -8.27 20.73
CA LYS A 171 -12.13 -9.15 21.33
C LYS A 171 -10.77 -9.05 20.65
N ILE A 172 -10.72 -8.94 19.33
CA ILE A 172 -9.45 -8.93 18.56
C ILE A 172 -8.91 -7.53 18.26
N LEU A 173 -9.71 -6.47 18.47
CA LEU A 173 -9.30 -5.10 18.20
C LEU A 173 -7.96 -4.71 18.85
N PRO A 174 -7.65 -5.07 20.11
CA PRO A 174 -6.36 -4.75 20.72
C PRO A 174 -5.17 -5.33 19.95
N GLU A 175 -5.27 -6.59 19.49
CA GLU A 175 -4.22 -7.23 18.69
C GLU A 175 -4.09 -6.58 17.31
N MET A 176 -5.20 -6.21 16.68
CA MET A 176 -5.19 -5.48 15.41
C MET A 176 -4.58 -4.07 15.54
N GLN A 177 -4.69 -3.43 16.70
CA GLN A 177 -3.98 -2.17 16.99
C GLN A 177 -2.46 -2.39 17.15
N LEU A 178 -2.01 -3.55 17.63
CA LEU A 178 -0.59 -3.90 17.60
C LEU A 178 -0.11 -4.11 16.17
N VAL A 179 -0.90 -4.78 15.32
CA VAL A 179 -0.59 -4.96 13.90
C VAL A 179 -0.42 -3.60 13.21
N SER A 180 -1.32 -2.64 13.42
CA SER A 180 -1.21 -1.33 12.77
C SER A 180 0.08 -0.60 13.15
N ARG A 181 0.51 -0.70 14.41
CA ARG A 181 1.80 -0.14 14.88
C ARG A 181 3.01 -0.88 14.33
N ILE A 182 2.95 -2.20 14.18
CA ILE A 182 4.05 -2.99 13.62
C ILE A 182 4.22 -2.70 12.13
N VAL A 183 3.12 -2.55 11.39
CA VAL A 183 3.14 -2.24 9.95
C VAL A 183 3.71 -0.86 9.67
N THR A 184 3.38 0.15 10.49
CA THR A 184 4.00 1.49 10.37
C THR A 184 5.42 1.53 10.92
N GLY A 185 5.81 0.56 11.75
CA GLY A 185 7.19 0.28 12.11
C GLY A 185 7.90 1.45 12.76
N ASN A 186 9.02 1.85 12.17
CA ASN A 186 9.91 2.90 12.67
C ASN A 186 9.64 4.29 12.08
N LEU A 187 8.54 4.48 11.34
CA LEU A 187 8.20 5.78 10.77
C LEU A 187 7.84 6.80 11.86
N ASN A 188 8.37 8.01 11.74
CA ASN A 188 8.00 9.12 12.59
C ASN A 188 6.65 9.75 12.14
N GLN A 189 6.13 10.69 12.94
CA GLN A 189 4.81 11.29 12.67
C GLN A 189 4.70 12.01 11.32
N ASN A 190 5.76 12.68 10.87
CA ASN A 190 5.75 13.36 9.58
C ASN A 190 5.83 12.34 8.44
N GLU A 191 6.66 11.31 8.57
CA GLU A 191 6.76 10.22 7.58
C GLU A 191 5.45 9.45 7.45
N ILE A 192 4.77 9.14 8.57
CA ILE A 192 3.44 8.52 8.55
C ILE A 192 2.44 9.41 7.80
N ARG A 193 2.43 10.72 8.05
CA ARG A 193 1.54 11.66 7.34
C ARG A 193 1.82 11.69 5.84
N THR A 194 3.10 11.77 5.45
CA THR A 194 3.53 11.78 4.06
C THR A 194 3.16 10.49 3.36
N LEU A 195 3.50 9.33 3.94
CA LEU A 195 3.15 8.03 3.37
C LEU A 195 1.63 7.87 3.26
N SER A 196 0.87 8.27 4.28
CA SER A 196 -0.60 8.22 4.23
C SER A 196 -1.17 9.09 3.11
N TYR A 197 -0.59 10.26 2.85
CA TYR A 197 -0.98 11.11 1.73
C TYR A 197 -0.69 10.45 0.38
N LEU A 198 0.51 9.89 0.20
CA LEU A 198 0.89 9.20 -1.04
C LEU A 198 0.04 7.96 -1.30
N LEU A 199 -0.24 7.16 -0.26
CA LEU A 199 -1.10 5.98 -0.37
C LEU A 199 -2.53 6.34 -0.73
N ARG A 200 -3.11 7.42 -0.15
CA ARG A 200 -4.44 7.90 -0.55
C ARG A 200 -4.47 8.35 -2.01
N LYS A 201 -3.44 9.08 -2.45
CA LYS A 201 -3.34 9.48 -3.86
C LYS A 201 -3.31 8.27 -4.80
N LEU A 202 -2.62 7.19 -4.41
CA LEU A 202 -2.63 5.93 -5.16
C LEU A 202 -3.99 5.23 -5.08
N ASP A 203 -4.61 5.20 -3.90
CA ASP A 203 -5.94 4.61 -3.70
C ASP A 203 -6.98 5.28 -4.59
N ASP A 204 -7.05 6.62 -4.62
CA ASP A 204 -7.96 7.37 -5.49
C ASP A 204 -7.77 6.99 -6.97
N TYR A 205 -6.52 6.89 -7.42
CA TYR A 205 -6.17 6.47 -8.78
C TYR A 205 -6.64 5.04 -9.08
N HIS A 206 -6.39 4.09 -8.18
CA HIS A 206 -6.75 2.68 -8.37
C HIS A 206 -8.25 2.43 -8.22
N ASN A 207 -8.93 3.19 -7.35
CA ASN A 207 -10.36 3.06 -7.09
C ASN A 207 -11.18 3.48 -8.31
N ASP A 208 -10.80 4.56 -9.01
CA ASP A 208 -11.41 4.93 -10.30
C ASP A 208 -11.30 3.79 -11.32
N ILE A 209 -10.11 3.20 -11.45
CA ILE A 209 -9.89 2.09 -12.37
C ILE A 209 -10.77 0.90 -12.00
N PHE A 210 -10.83 0.56 -10.71
CA PHE A 210 -11.64 -0.56 -10.20
C PHE A 210 -13.14 -0.35 -10.45
N LEU A 211 -13.66 0.85 -10.21
CA LEU A 211 -15.09 1.15 -10.35
C LEU A 211 -15.54 1.35 -11.79
N ASN A 212 -14.70 1.99 -12.62
CA ASN A 212 -15.13 2.55 -13.90
C ASN A 212 -14.44 1.93 -15.12
N LYS A 213 -13.28 1.25 -14.95
CA LYS A 213 -12.43 0.78 -16.06
C LYS A 213 -12.07 -0.70 -15.98
N LYS A 214 -12.90 -1.49 -15.32
CA LYS A 214 -12.60 -2.93 -15.07
C LYS A 214 -12.42 -3.77 -16.33
N GLU A 215 -13.12 -3.42 -17.41
CA GLU A 215 -13.04 -4.14 -18.69
C GLU A 215 -11.85 -3.69 -19.56
N PHE A 216 -11.09 -2.67 -19.14
CA PHE A 216 -10.01 -2.11 -19.93
C PHE A 216 -8.76 -3.00 -19.83
N GLY A 217 -8.09 -3.22 -20.95
CA GLY A 217 -6.76 -3.85 -20.98
C GLY A 217 -5.69 -2.92 -20.38
N LEU A 218 -4.56 -3.49 -19.94
CA LEU A 218 -3.48 -2.71 -19.27
C LEU A 218 -3.00 -1.49 -20.08
N LYS A 219 -2.90 -1.63 -21.41
CA LYS A 219 -2.50 -0.51 -22.28
C LYS A 219 -3.56 0.59 -22.33
N GLU A 220 -4.84 0.24 -22.31
CA GLU A 220 -5.95 1.18 -22.33
C GLU A 220 -6.06 1.91 -20.98
N VAL A 221 -5.87 1.18 -19.88
CA VAL A 221 -5.78 1.77 -18.54
C VAL A 221 -4.67 2.81 -18.49
N LEU A 222 -3.47 2.53 -19.04
CA LEU A 222 -2.36 3.49 -19.10
C LEU A 222 -2.64 4.67 -20.04
N ALA A 223 -3.26 4.44 -21.20
CA ALA A 223 -3.53 5.49 -22.19
C ALA A 223 -4.63 6.47 -21.74
N SER A 224 -5.65 5.98 -21.03
CA SER A 224 -6.80 6.77 -20.54
C SER A 224 -6.44 7.85 -19.50
N GLN A 225 -5.17 7.97 -19.14
CA GLN A 225 -4.66 8.82 -18.06
C GLN A 225 -3.90 10.05 -18.57
N ASN A 226 -3.53 10.10 -19.86
CA ASN A 226 -2.81 11.21 -20.47
C ASN A 226 -3.74 12.26 -21.13
N SER A 227 -5.04 12.23 -20.81
CA SER A 227 -6.07 13.08 -21.43
C SER A 227 -6.82 13.98 -20.43
N GLY A 228 -6.24 14.21 -19.25
CA GLY A 228 -6.79 15.09 -18.21
C GLY A 228 -5.79 16.17 -17.80
#